data_AF-A0A949CFU2-F1
#
_entry.id   AF-A0A949CFU2-F1
#
_cell.length_a   1.000
_cell.length_b   1.000
_cell.length_c   1.000
_cell.angle_alpha   90.00
_cell.angle_beta   90.00
_cell.angle_gamma   90.00
#
_symmetry.space_group_name_H-M   'P 1'
#
loop_
_entity.id
_entity.type
_entity.pdbx_description
1 polymer ?
#
loop_
_entity_poly.entity_id
_entity_poly.type
_entity_poly.pdbx_seq_one_letter_code
_entity_poly.pdbx_strand_id
1 'polypeptide(L)' 'MNFLTRHLRESGENYFEHFLFTFSIAFWLIGTGLILLCHAILPFSFISIASKNVKKINQVMQKRMDFLIERRSKKE' A
#
# COMPACT_ATOMS: atom_id res chain seq x y z
N MET A 1 -5.11 -12.82 -23.41
CA MET A 1 -4.52 -11.55 -22.95
C MET A 1 -4.34 -11.64 -21.44
N ASN A 2 -3.09 -11.57 -20.94
CA ASN A 2 -2.82 -11.69 -19.50
C ASN A 2 -3.16 -10.38 -18.77
N PHE A 3 -4.01 -10.49 -17.75
CA PHE A 3 -4.48 -9.36 -16.92
C PHE A 3 -3.31 -8.63 -16.23
N LEU A 4 -2.29 -9.40 -15.79
CA LEU A 4 -1.04 -8.87 -15.24
C LEU A 4 -0.34 -7.93 -16.21
N THR A 5 -0.09 -8.40 -17.44
CA THR A 5 0.69 -7.66 -18.43
C THR A 5 -0.05 -6.40 -18.90
N ARG A 6 -1.39 -6.43 -18.92
CA ARG A 6 -2.21 -5.25 -19.23
C ARG A 6 -2.12 -4.20 -18.12
N HIS A 7 -2.26 -4.59 -16.85
CA HIS A 7 -2.18 -3.67 -15.72
C HIS A 7 -0.81 -2.99 -15.59
N LEU A 8 0.28 -3.76 -15.73
CA LEU A 8 1.66 -3.26 -15.73
C LEU A 8 1.93 -2.29 -16.89
N ARG A 9 1.40 -2.60 -18.09
CA ARG A 9 1.58 -1.76 -19.29
C ARG A 9 0.76 -0.47 -19.25
N GLU A 10 -0.43 -0.51 -18.65
CA GLU A 10 -1.27 0.66 -18.43
C GLU A 10 -0.63 1.65 -17.45
N SER A 11 -0.08 1.15 -16.33
CA SER A 11 0.61 1.99 -15.34
C SER A 11 1.98 2.51 -15.81
N GLY A 12 2.63 1.81 -16.76
CA GLY A 12 3.97 2.17 -17.24
C GLY A 12 5.04 2.00 -16.16
N GLU A 13 4.79 1.16 -15.17
CA GLU A 13 5.73 0.83 -14.09
C GLU A 13 6.52 -0.43 -14.44
N ASN A 14 7.77 -0.51 -13.99
CA ASN A 14 8.52 -1.76 -14.08
C ASN A 14 7.92 -2.77 -13.10
N TYR A 15 7.81 -4.04 -13.50
CA TYR A 15 7.32 -5.14 -12.65
C TYR A 15 8.02 -5.17 -11.29
N PHE A 16 9.34 -4.92 -11.29
CA PHE A 16 10.14 -4.91 -10.07
C PHE A 16 9.75 -3.78 -9.11
N GLU A 17 9.47 -2.57 -9.62
CA GLU A 17 9.02 -1.42 -8.82
C GLU A 17 7.63 -1.67 -8.23
N HIS A 18 6.74 -2.26 -9.03
CA HIS A 18 5.40 -2.63 -8.59
C HIS A 18 5.43 -3.72 -7.52
N PHE A 19 6.25 -4.75 -7.73
CA PHE A 19 6.45 -5.83 -6.77
C PHE A 19 7.03 -5.30 -5.45
N LEU A 20 8.13 -4.54 -5.51
CA LEU A 20 8.80 -4.05 -4.30
C LEU A 20 7.88 -3.17 -3.45
N PHE A 21 7.10 -2.30 -4.09
CA PHE A 21 6.13 -1.49 -3.38
C PHE A 21 5.00 -2.33 -2.75
N THR A 22 4.35 -3.18 -3.54
CA THR A 22 3.21 -3.97 -3.05
C THR A 22 3.64 -4.93 -1.95
N PHE A 23 4.82 -5.54 -2.09
CA PHE A 23 5.45 -6.36 -1.06
C PHE A 23 5.74 -5.56 0.22
N SER A 24 6.29 -4.35 0.09
CA SER A 24 6.54 -3.48 1.25
C SER A 24 5.24 -3.11 1.97
N ILE A 25 4.20 -2.72 1.23
CA ILE A 25 2.88 -2.40 1.80
C ILE A 25 2.26 -3.61 2.49
N ALA A 26 2.37 -4.80 1.88
CA ALA A 26 1.89 -6.04 2.49
C ALA A 26 2.59 -6.32 3.82
N PHE A 27 3.92 -6.16 3.89
CA PHE A 27 4.67 -6.33 5.13
C PHE A 27 4.22 -5.35 6.22
N TRP A 28 4.04 -4.07 5.88
CA TRP A 28 3.52 -3.07 6.81
C TRP A 28 2.08 -3.37 7.28
N LEU A 29 1.22 -3.86 6.40
CA LEU A 29 -0.15 -4.27 6.74
C LEU A 29 -0.16 -5.45 7.71
N ILE A 30 0.63 -6.49 7.44
CA ILE A 30 0.75 -7.67 8.31
C ILE A 30 1.26 -7.24 9.69
N GLY A 31 2.37 -6.50 9.74
CA GLY A 31 2.94 -6.04 11.01
C GLY A 31 1.97 -5.14 11.80
N THR A 32 1.27 -4.24 11.11
CA THR A 32 0.26 -3.37 11.75
C THR A 32 -0.95 -4.18 12.23
N GLY A 33 -1.39 -5.17 11.46
CA GLY A 33 -2.46 -6.09 11.87
C GLY A 33 -2.11 -6.88 13.12
N LEU A 34 -0.87 -7.41 13.21
CA LEU A 34 -0.38 -8.08 14.41
C LEU A 34 -0.38 -7.14 15.63
N ILE A 35 0.05 -5.88 15.46
CA ILE A 35 0.01 -4.88 16.52
C ILE A 35 -1.44 -4.62 16.98
N LEU A 36 -2.40 -4.50 16.04
CA LEU A 36 -3.82 -4.34 16.38
C LEU A 36 -4.37 -5.56 17.13
N LEU A 37 -3.98 -6.78 16.75
CA LEU A 37 -4.38 -8.00 17.45
C LEU A 37 -3.82 -8.02 18.88
N CYS A 38 -2.55 -7.65 19.06
CA CYS A 38 -1.97 -7.49 20.39
C CYS A 38 -2.69 -6.40 21.20
N HIS A 39 -3.04 -5.27 20.58
CA HIS A 39 -3.80 -4.20 21.22
C HIS A 39 -5.22 -4.63 21.60
N ALA A 40 -5.88 -5.46 20.79
CA ALA A 40 -7.21 -6.00 21.10
C ALA A 40 -7.20 -6.87 22.37
N ILE A 41 -6.10 -7.57 22.64
CA ILE A 41 -5.89 -8.36 23.87
C ILE A 41 -5.39 -7.46 25.01
N LEU A 42 -4.49 -6.52 24.72
CA LEU A 42 -3.85 -5.61 25.68
C LEU A 42 -4.14 -4.14 25.29
N PRO A 43 -5.32 -3.60 25.65
CA PRO A 43 -5.80 -2.30 25.16
C PRO A 43 -4.97 -1.10 25.62
N PHE A 44 -4.06 -1.29 26.58
CA PHE A 44 -3.12 -0.25 27.03
C PHE A 44 -1.83 -0.20 26.18
N SER A 45 -1.54 -1.23 25.41
CA SER A 45 -0.31 -1.31 24.62
C SER A 45 -0.53 -0.73 23.21
N PHE A 46 0.46 -0.04 22.65
CA PHE A 46 0.48 0.40 21.23
C PHE A 46 -0.63 1.37 20.73
N ILE A 47 -1.37 2.04 21.63
CA ILE A 47 -2.51 2.94 21.30
C ILE A 47 -2.21 3.87 20.12
N SER A 48 -1.07 4.57 20.11
CA SER A 48 -0.74 5.52 19.04
C SER A 48 0.00 4.90 17.86
N ILE A 49 0.61 3.72 18.03
CA ILE A 49 1.49 3.12 17.03
C ILE A 49 0.67 2.49 15.90
N ALA A 50 -0.37 1.73 16.27
CA ALA A 50 -1.31 1.14 15.34
C ALA A 50 -1.92 2.19 14.40
N SER A 51 -2.55 3.23 14.96
CA SER A 51 -3.22 4.28 14.17
C SER A 51 -2.24 5.10 13.32
N LYS A 52 -1.03 5.38 13.82
CA LYS A 52 0.02 6.07 13.03
C LYS A 52 0.44 5.22 11.82
N ASN A 53 0.62 3.91 12.00
CA ASN A 53 0.99 3.02 10.91
C ASN A 53 -0.12 2.93 9.85
N VAL A 54 -1.38 2.72 10.27
CA VAL A 54 -2.52 2.70 9.34
C VAL A 54 -2.62 4.02 8.56
N LYS A 55 -2.49 5.16 9.24
CA LYS A 55 -2.49 6.48 8.58
C LYS A 55 -1.37 6.59 7.54
N LYS A 56 -0.16 6.13 7.87
CA LYS A 56 0.99 6.17 6.95
C LYS A 56 0.78 5.27 5.73
N ILE A 57 0.30 4.05 5.94
CA ILE A 57 -0.02 3.11 4.85
C ILE A 57 -1.04 3.75 3.91
N ASN A 58 -2.13 4.30 4.45
CA ASN A 58 -3.17 4.95 3.65
C ASN A 58 -2.60 6.14 2.85
N GLN A 59 -1.82 7.02 3.48
CA GLN A 59 -1.21 8.16 2.80
C GLN A 59 -0.32 7.74 1.62
N VAL A 60 0.47 6.67 1.80
CA VAL A 60 1.33 6.15 0.73
C VAL A 60 0.49 5.56 -0.41
N MET A 61 -0.59 4.84 -0.10
CA MET A 61 -1.49 4.28 -1.12
C MET A 61 -2.22 5.37 -1.91
N GLN A 62 -2.75 6.40 -1.23
CA GLN A 62 -3.43 7.52 -1.89
C GLN A 62 -2.48 8.26 -2.85
N LYS A 63 -1.27 8.61 -2.40
CA LYS A 63 -0.25 9.25 -3.26
C LYS A 63 0.07 8.43 -4.50
N ARG A 64 0.15 7.09 -4.37
CA ARG A 64 0.39 6.22 -5.52
C ARG A 64 -0.80 6.22 -6.47
N MET A 65 -2.02 6.17 -5.95
CA MET A 65 -3.24 6.23 -6.75
C MET A 65 -3.32 7.54 -7.54
N ASP A 66 -3.08 8.67 -6.89
CA ASP A 66 -3.07 10.00 -7.53
C ASP A 66 -2.05 10.05 -8.67
N PHE A 67 -0.82 9.58 -8.41
CA PHE A 67 0.23 9.50 -9.44
C PHE A 67 -0.18 8.65 -10.64
N LEU A 68 -0.82 7.50 -10.42
CA LEU A 68 -1.29 6.63 -11.50
C LEU A 68 -2.43 7.25 -12.32
N ILE A 69 -3.33 7.99 -11.67
CA ILE A 69 -4.41 8.73 -12.32
C ILE A 69 -3.84 9.83 -13.21
N GLU A 70 -2.94 10.66 -12.68
CA GLU A 70 -2.26 11.72 -13.45
C GLU A 70 -1.52 11.14 -14.66
N ARG A 71 -0.82 10.02 -14.47
CA ARG A 71 -0.06 9.37 -15.54
C ARG A 71 -0.95 8.78 -16.64
N ARG A 72 -2.16 8.31 -16.29
CA ARG A 72 -3.16 7.88 -17.28
C ARG A 72 -3.72 9.06 -18.06
N SER A 73 -4.07 10.16 -17.39
CA SER A 73 -4.60 11.37 -18.04
C SER A 73 -3.62 12.00 -19.04
N LYS A 74 -2.30 11.83 -18.86
CA LYS A 74 -1.29 12.30 -19.83
C LYS A 74 -1.09 11.39 -21.05
N LYS A 75 -1.66 10.17 -21.05
CA LYS A 75 -1.56 9.21 -22.17
C LYS A 75 -2.77 9.26 -23.11
N GLU A 76 -3.88 9.87 -22.69
CA GLU A 76 -5.10 10.13 -23.47
C GLU A 76 -5.00 11.45 -24.22
#